data_AF-A0A3D5N2Y8-F1
#
_entry.id   AF-A0A3D5N2Y8-F1
#
_cell.length_a   1.000
_cell.length_b   1.000
_cell.length_c   1.000
_cell.angle_alpha   90.00
_cell.angle_beta   90.00
_cell.angle_gamma   90.00
#
_symmetry.space_group_name_H-M   'P 1'
#
loop_
_entity.id
_entity.type
_entity.pdbx_description
1 polymer ?
#
loop_
_entity_poly.entity_id
_entity_poly.type
_entity_poly.pdbx_seq_one_letter_code
_entity_poly.pdbx_strand_id
1 'polypeptide(L)'
;RNPVRALSVLFALQAAALVVFTFTAVSPVLALVTLAALGFLQFASVPGLQLYVVQLAKLHRPGGVDVASALNIAAFNLGIAIGAWVGGLVVSSSLGLSATPWVAAILVTFAVGLTRISGVLDRRASSVLSAS
;
A
#
# COMPACT_ATOMS: atom_id res chain seq x y z
N ARG A 1 -5.92 -22.81 -0.22
CA ARG A 1 -4.45 -22.79 -0.42
C ARG A 1 -3.84 -21.87 0.63
N ASN A 2 -2.70 -22.25 1.24
CA ASN A 2 -2.19 -21.64 2.48
C ASN A 2 -1.79 -20.16 2.29
N PRO A 3 -2.48 -19.17 2.91
CA PRO A 3 -2.22 -17.73 2.72
C PRO A 3 -0.81 -17.32 3.18
N VAL A 4 -0.23 -18.06 4.12
CA VAL A 4 1.17 -17.90 4.57
C VAL A 4 2.16 -18.08 3.41
N ARG A 5 1.90 -19.03 2.49
CA ARG A 5 2.78 -19.30 1.34
C ARG A 5 2.81 -18.15 0.34
N ALA A 6 1.71 -17.42 0.19
CA ALA A 6 1.62 -16.27 -0.70
C ALA A 6 2.36 -15.05 -0.14
N LEU A 7 2.20 -14.75 1.16
CA LEU A 7 2.98 -13.69 1.83
C LEU A 7 4.48 -13.99 1.78
N SER A 8 4.88 -15.25 2.01
CA SER A 8 6.28 -15.64 1.93
C SER A 8 6.90 -15.42 0.54
N VAL A 9 6.15 -15.72 -0.54
CA VAL A 9 6.63 -15.50 -1.92
C VAL A 9 6.74 -14.00 -2.24
N LEU A 10 5.79 -13.18 -1.78
CA LEU A 10 5.83 -11.74 -1.96
C LEU A 10 7.01 -11.09 -1.24
N PHE A 11 7.22 -11.45 0.03
CA PHE A 11 8.37 -10.95 0.78
C PHE A 11 9.70 -11.45 0.22
N ALA A 12 9.76 -12.67 -0.31
CA ALA A 12 10.96 -13.17 -0.98
C ALA A 12 11.27 -12.39 -2.28
N LEU A 13 10.26 -12.09 -3.10
CA LEU A 13 10.42 -11.26 -4.30
C LEU A 13 10.84 -9.83 -3.95
N GLN A 14 10.29 -9.26 -2.88
CA GLN A 14 10.63 -7.91 -2.42
C GLN A 14 12.05 -7.85 -1.86
N ALA A 15 12.48 -8.87 -1.11
CA ALA A 15 13.85 -9.01 -0.65
C ALA A 15 14.83 -9.15 -1.84
N ALA A 16 14.49 -9.95 -2.85
CA ALA A 16 15.31 -10.09 -4.06
C ALA A 16 15.43 -8.76 -4.81
N ALA A 17 14.33 -8.01 -4.95
CA ALA A 17 14.35 -6.70 -5.62
C ALA A 17 15.22 -5.66 -4.88
N LEU A 18 15.23 -5.67 -3.54
CA LEU A 18 16.13 -4.83 -2.73
C LEU A 18 17.61 -5.20 -2.91
N VAL A 19 17.92 -6.49 -3.01
CA VAL A 19 19.28 -6.96 -3.29
C VAL A 19 19.73 -6.47 -4.67
N VAL A 20 18.89 -6.62 -5.70
CA VAL A 20 19.18 -6.12 -7.05
C VAL A 20 19.37 -4.59 -7.05
N PHE A 21 18.53 -3.85 -6.31
CA PHE A 21 18.64 -2.39 -6.18
C PHE A 21 20.01 -1.96 -5.62
N THR A 22 20.57 -2.73 -4.69
CA THR A 22 21.87 -2.43 -4.09
C THR A 22 22.99 -2.38 -5.13
N PHE A 23 22.92 -3.23 -6.16
CA PHE A 23 23.90 -3.26 -7.25
C PHE A 23 23.58 -2.29 -8.38
N THR A 24 22.32 -1.87 -8.54
CA THR A 24 21.94 -0.88 -9.56
C THR A 24 22.03 0.55 -9.07
N ALA A 25 22.10 0.79 -7.76
CA ALA A 25 22.21 2.10 -7.13
C ALA A 25 23.46 2.91 -7.58
N VAL A 26 24.50 2.23 -8.08
CA VAL A 26 25.73 2.87 -8.61
C VAL A 26 25.53 3.58 -9.96
N SER A 27 24.43 3.31 -10.68
CA SER A 27 24.11 3.98 -11.94
C SER A 27 22.74 4.64 -11.87
N PRO A 28 22.61 5.96 -12.13
CA PRO A 28 21.33 6.66 -12.08
C PRO A 28 20.25 6.02 -12.96
N VAL A 29 20.65 5.50 -14.13
CA VAL A 29 19.73 4.84 -15.08
C VAL A 29 19.28 3.49 -14.56
N LEU A 30 20.22 2.67 -14.06
CA LEU A 30 19.87 1.36 -13.51
C LEU A 30 19.03 1.49 -12.23
N ALA A 31 19.38 2.44 -11.36
CA ALA A 31 18.62 2.77 -10.16
C ALA A 31 17.17 3.14 -10.49
N LEU A 32 16.95 4.01 -11.49
CA LEU A 32 15.62 4.39 -11.99
C LEU A 32 14.81 3.18 -12.46
N VAL A 33 15.41 2.28 -13.25
CA VAL A 33 14.74 1.08 -13.76
C VAL A 33 14.36 0.13 -12.61
N THR A 34 15.27 -0.10 -11.67
CA THR A 34 14.95 -0.93 -10.50
C THR A 34 13.95 -0.30 -9.56
N LEU A 35 13.96 1.03 -9.39
CA LEU A 35 12.95 1.76 -8.61
C LEU A 35 11.57 1.68 -9.27
N ALA A 36 11.50 1.79 -10.61
CA ALA A 36 10.26 1.60 -11.34
C ALA A 36 9.73 0.17 -11.20
N ALA A 37 10.60 -0.84 -11.27
CA ALA A 37 10.24 -2.24 -11.08
C ALA A 37 9.80 -2.53 -9.62
N LEU A 38 10.50 -1.96 -8.63
CA LEU A 38 10.12 -2.01 -7.21
C LEU A 38 8.76 -1.35 -6.99
N GLY A 39 8.56 -0.16 -7.54
CA GLY A 39 7.30 0.57 -7.48
C GLY A 39 6.16 -0.23 -8.11
N PHE A 40 6.37 -0.80 -9.30
CA PHE A 40 5.40 -1.64 -9.98
C PHE A 40 5.05 -2.90 -9.18
N LEU A 41 6.06 -3.61 -8.66
CA LEU A 41 5.83 -4.80 -7.82
C LEU A 41 5.05 -4.45 -6.55
N GLN A 42 5.42 -3.37 -5.86
CA GLN A 42 4.71 -2.93 -4.66
C GLN A 42 3.28 -2.51 -4.98
N PHE A 43 3.06 -1.82 -6.09
CA PHE A 43 1.76 -1.36 -6.53
C PHE A 43 0.88 -2.51 -7.00
N ALA A 44 1.42 -3.48 -7.75
CA ALA A 44 0.72 -4.67 -8.21
C ALA A 44 0.39 -5.65 -7.06
N SER A 45 1.19 -5.62 -5.99
CA SER A 45 0.92 -6.39 -4.78
C SER A 45 -0.37 -5.96 -4.09
N VAL A 46 -0.74 -4.67 -4.17
CA VAL A 46 -1.95 -4.12 -3.51
C VAL A 46 -3.26 -4.70 -4.09
N PRO A 47 -3.58 -4.57 -5.39
CA PRO A 47 -4.76 -5.19 -5.98
C PRO A 47 -4.64 -6.72 -6.06
N GLY A 48 -3.42 -7.26 -6.17
CA GLY A 48 -3.18 -8.71 -6.16
C GLY A 48 -3.57 -9.37 -4.83
N LEU A 49 -3.17 -8.79 -3.69
CA LEU A 49 -3.63 -9.23 -2.36
C LEU A 49 -5.13 -9.00 -2.17
N GLN A 50 -5.65 -7.88 -2.66
CA GLN A 50 -7.05 -7.51 -2.50
C GLN A 50 -7.98 -8.46 -3.26
N LEU A 51 -7.66 -8.80 -4.52
CA LEU A 51 -8.37 -9.83 -5.29
C LEU A 51 -8.26 -11.20 -4.62
N TYR A 52 -7.11 -11.54 -4.05
CA TYR A 52 -6.91 -12.81 -3.36
C TYR A 52 -7.76 -12.91 -2.09
N VAL A 53 -7.84 -11.85 -1.28
CA VAL A 53 -8.67 -11.77 -0.07
C VAL A 53 -10.17 -11.78 -0.41
N VAL A 54 -10.57 -11.06 -1.46
CA VAL A 54 -11.95 -11.03 -1.99
C VAL A 54 -12.38 -12.41 -2.49
N GLN A 55 -11.51 -13.13 -3.21
CA GLN A 55 -11.77 -14.50 -3.64
C GLN A 55 -11.83 -15.49 -2.46
N LEU A 56 -11.00 -15.30 -1.43
CA LEU A 56 -11.01 -16.13 -0.23
C LEU A 56 -12.23 -15.86 0.66
N ALA A 57 -12.69 -14.61 0.73
CA ALA A 57 -13.91 -14.20 1.44
C ALA A 57 -15.18 -14.70 0.73
N LYS A 58 -15.19 -14.72 -0.61
CA LYS A 58 -16.26 -15.37 -1.40
C LYS A 58 -16.42 -16.86 -1.09
N LEU A 59 -15.33 -17.54 -0.72
CA LEU A 59 -15.33 -18.95 -0.31
C LEU A 59 -15.83 -19.19 1.13
N HIS A 60 -15.81 -18.20 2.03
CA HIS A 60 -16.10 -18.41 3.46
C HIS A 60 -17.28 -17.57 4.01
N ARG A 61 -17.60 -16.40 3.45
CA ARG A 61 -18.74 -15.52 3.83
C ARG A 61 -19.18 -14.64 2.63
N PRO A 62 -20.12 -15.11 1.81
CA PRO A 62 -20.42 -14.51 0.49
C PRO A 62 -21.14 -13.15 0.48
N GLY A 63 -21.71 -12.66 1.60
CA GLY A 63 -22.64 -11.52 1.58
C GLY A 63 -22.05 -10.10 1.68
N GLY A 64 -20.80 -9.91 2.13
CA GLY A 64 -20.23 -8.57 2.41
C GLY A 64 -19.09 -8.13 1.49
N VAL A 65 -18.70 -8.99 0.54
CA VAL A 65 -17.48 -8.84 -0.23
C VAL A 65 -17.56 -7.72 -1.26
N ASP A 66 -18.72 -7.53 -1.88
CA ASP A 66 -18.89 -6.52 -2.94
C ASP A 66 -18.82 -5.09 -2.40
N VAL A 67 -19.38 -4.85 -1.20
CA VAL A 67 -19.28 -3.54 -0.51
C VAL A 67 -17.84 -3.27 -0.07
N ALA A 68 -17.15 -4.26 0.51
CA ALA A 68 -15.75 -4.11 0.91
C ALA A 68 -14.82 -3.85 -0.28
N SER A 69 -15.05 -4.53 -1.41
CA SER A 69 -14.29 -4.32 -2.64
C SER A 69 -14.56 -2.94 -3.25
N ALA A 70 -15.83 -2.52 -3.31
CA ALA A 70 -16.21 -1.19 -3.80
C ALA A 70 -15.59 -0.07 -2.95
N LEU A 71 -15.61 -0.24 -1.62
CA LEU A 71 -15.03 0.74 -0.69
C LEU A 71 -13.52 0.84 -0.86
N ASN A 72 -12.82 -0.27 -1.07
CA ASN A 72 -11.38 -0.25 -1.30
C ASN A 72 -11.04 0.43 -2.65
N ILE A 73 -11.77 0.11 -3.73
CA ILE A 73 -11.61 0.80 -5.02
C ILE A 73 -11.83 2.31 -4.87
N ALA A 74 -12.87 2.73 -4.14
CA ALA A 74 -13.16 4.14 -3.90
C ALA A 74 -12.05 4.82 -3.07
N ALA A 75 -11.58 4.17 -2.00
CA ALA A 75 -10.51 4.69 -1.14
C ALA A 75 -9.18 4.85 -1.91
N PHE A 76 -8.86 3.90 -2.78
CA PHE A 76 -7.68 3.96 -3.63
C PHE A 76 -7.75 5.14 -4.63
N ASN A 77 -8.87 5.28 -5.35
CA ASN A 77 -9.06 6.40 -6.28
C ASN A 77 -8.99 7.75 -5.56
N LEU A 78 -9.60 7.85 -4.37
CA LEU A 78 -9.53 9.05 -3.53
C LEU A 78 -8.08 9.36 -3.12
N GLY A 79 -7.31 8.34 -2.72
CA GLY A 79 -5.90 8.48 -2.38
C GLY A 79 -5.06 9.02 -3.54
N ILE A 80 -5.28 8.51 -4.76
CA ILE A 80 -4.60 9.02 -5.97
C ILE A 80 -5.00 10.47 -6.25
N ALA A 81 -6.30 10.79 -6.17
CA ALA A 81 -6.79 12.14 -6.43
C ALA A 81 -6.19 13.16 -5.45
N ILE A 82 -6.19 12.84 -4.15
CA ILE A 82 -5.59 13.69 -3.11
C ILE A 82 -4.08 13.81 -3.33
N GLY A 83 -3.39 12.69 -3.60
CA GLY A 83 -1.95 12.68 -3.84
C GLY A 83 -1.54 13.51 -5.05
N ALA A 84 -2.29 13.42 -6.15
CA ALA A 84 -2.05 14.21 -7.36
C ALA A 84 -2.31 15.71 -7.12
N TRP A 85 -3.38 16.05 -6.40
CA TRP A 85 -3.70 17.45 -6.07
C TRP A 85 -2.63 18.08 -5.16
N VAL A 86 -2.24 17.39 -4.09
CA VAL A 86 -1.18 17.84 -3.18
C VAL A 86 0.16 17.91 -3.90
N GLY A 87 0.51 16.91 -4.72
CA GLY A 87 1.72 16.93 -5.53
C GLY A 87 1.76 18.10 -6.50
N GLY A 88 0.64 18.41 -7.16
CA GLY A 88 0.52 19.57 -8.05
C GLY A 88 0.75 20.90 -7.33
N LEU A 89 0.16 21.07 -6.14
CA LEU A 89 0.37 22.25 -5.29
C LEU A 89 1.85 22.41 -4.91
N VAL A 90 2.51 21.33 -4.49
CA VAL A 90 3.94 21.34 -4.11
C VAL A 90 4.82 21.75 -5.28
N VAL A 91 4.60 21.15 -6.46
CA VAL A 91 5.39 21.46 -7.66
C VAL A 91 5.17 22.89 -8.14
N SER A 92 3.95 23.44 -8.00
CA SER A 92 3.64 24.84 -8.34
C SER A 92 4.18 25.87 -7.34
N SER A 93 4.57 25.43 -6.14
CA SER A 93 5.10 26.31 -5.09
C SER A 93 6.57 26.64 -5.33
N SER A 94 7.08 27.67 -4.64
CA SER A 94 8.49 28.06 -4.67
C SER A 94 9.46 26.97 -4.19
N LEU A 95 8.96 25.90 -3.56
CA LEU A 95 9.76 24.75 -3.14
C LEU A 95 10.14 23.82 -4.31
N GLY A 96 9.36 23.82 -5.40
CA GLY A 96 9.63 23.03 -6.60
C GLY A 96 9.64 21.50 -6.38
N LEU A 97 10.20 20.78 -7.37
CA LEU A 97 10.17 19.30 -7.44
C LEU A 97 10.91 18.61 -6.28
N SER A 98 11.86 19.29 -5.64
CA SER A 98 12.68 18.75 -4.56
C SER A 98 11.93 18.58 -3.23
N ALA A 99 10.80 19.27 -3.04
CA ALA A 99 9.94 19.10 -1.87
C ALA A 99 8.93 17.97 -1.99
N THR A 100 8.68 17.47 -3.20
CA THR A 100 7.72 16.38 -3.45
C THR A 100 8.02 15.11 -2.63
N PRO A 101 9.27 14.64 -2.49
CA PRO A 101 9.59 13.49 -1.64
C PRO A 101 9.30 13.73 -0.16
N TRP A 102 9.55 14.94 0.34
CA TRP A 102 9.30 15.31 1.74
C TRP A 102 7.81 15.33 2.06
N VAL A 103 7.00 15.90 1.18
CA VAL A 103 5.54 15.91 1.35
C VAL A 103 4.96 14.50 1.27
N ALA A 104 5.47 13.65 0.38
CA ALA A 104 5.11 12.24 0.34
C ALA A 104 5.46 11.52 1.67
N ALA A 105 6.63 11.78 2.24
CA ALA A 105 7.03 11.19 3.53
C ALA A 105 6.11 11.61 4.70
N ILE A 106 5.67 12.87 4.73
CA ILE A 106 4.70 13.37 5.72
C ILE A 106 3.36 12.67 5.55
N LEU A 107 2.84 12.57 4.32
CA LEU A 107 1.59 11.88 4.03
C LEU A 107 1.63 10.40 4.44
N VAL A 108 2.73 9.70 4.16
CA VAL A 108 2.93 8.30 4.57
C VAL A 108 2.96 8.18 6.09
N THR A 109 3.64 9.10 6.79
CA THR A 109 3.69 9.11 8.25
C THR A 109 2.30 9.30 8.86
N PHE A 110 1.50 10.21 8.30
CA PHE A 110 0.11 10.43 8.72
C PHE A 110 -0.75 9.17 8.50
N ALA A 111 -0.61 8.52 7.34
CA ALA A 111 -1.32 7.27 7.04
C ALA A 111 -0.96 6.15 8.04
N VAL A 112 0.32 5.99 8.37
CA VAL A 112 0.77 5.03 9.40
C VAL A 112 0.12 5.33 10.75
N GLY A 113 0.05 6.60 11.16
CA GLY A 113 -0.64 7.02 12.38
C GLY A 113 -2.11 6.60 12.41
N LEU A 114 -2.86 6.87 11.34
CA LEU A 114 -4.25 6.45 11.20
C LEU A 114 -4.41 4.92 11.24
N THR A 115 -3.53 4.17 10.56
CA THR A 115 -3.55 2.69 10.60
C THR A 115 -3.35 2.17 12.03
N ARG A 116 -2.43 2.77 12.79
CA ARG A 116 -2.20 2.37 14.19
C ARG A 116 -3.40 2.66 15.08
N ILE A 117 -4.03 3.82 14.93
CA ILE A 117 -5.23 4.20 15.68
C ILE A 117 -6.39 3.23 15.36
N SER A 118 -6.61 2.95 14.08
CA SER A 118 -7.60 1.97 13.62
C SER A 118 -7.37 0.59 14.23
N GLY A 119 -6.12 0.09 14.21
CA GLY A 119 -5.78 -1.20 14.82
C GLY A 119 -5.89 -1.25 16.36
N VAL A 120 -5.92 -0.10 17.04
CA VAL A 120 -6.23 -0.04 18.49
C VAL A 120 -7.75 -0.08 18.71
N LEU A 121 -8.52 0.61 17.87
CA LEU A 121 -9.99 0.62 17.92
C LEU A 121 -10.58 -0.77 17.63
N ASP A 122 -10.06 -1.48 16.60
CA ASP A 122 -10.50 -2.84 16.25
C ASP A 122 -10.26 -3.85 17.38
N ARG A 123 -9.12 -3.71 18.08
CA ARG A 123 -8.81 -4.57 19.24
C ARG A 123 -9.78 -4.36 20.39
N ARG A 124 -10.22 -3.12 20.63
CA ARG A 124 -11.22 -2.79 21.66
C ARG A 124 -12.61 -3.30 21.28
N ALA A 125 -13.00 -3.18 20.01
CA ALA A 125 -14.28 -3.71 19.52
C ALA A 125 -14.34 -5.25 19.64
N SER A 126 -13.23 -5.93 19.33
CA SER A 126 -13.13 -7.39 19.41
C SER A 126 -13.15 -7.92 20.86
N SER A 127 -12.57 -7.18 21.82
CA SER A 127 -12.62 -7.57 23.24
C SER A 127 -14.00 -7.43 23.86
N VAL A 128 -14.80 -6.46 23.39
CA VAL A 128 -16.18 -6.25 23.88
C VAL A 128 -17.12 -7.35 23.38
N LEU A 129 -16.97 -7.80 22.12
CA LEU A 129 -17.78 -8.88 21.53
C LEU A 129 -17.46 -10.28 22.08
N SER A 130 -16.27 -10.49 22.65
CA SER A 130 -15.88 -11.76 23.30
C SER A 130 -16.33 -11.85 24.76
N ALA A 131 -16.78 -10.74 25.36
CA ALA A 131 -17.21 -10.66 26.76
C ALA A 131 -18.74 -10.66 26.92
N SER A 132 -19.48 -10.64 25.79
CA SER A 132 -20.94 -10.75 25.69
C SER A 132 -21.36 -12.13 25.21
#